data_AF-A0A9N9PW22-F1
#
_entry.id   AF-A0A9N9PW22-F1
#
_cell.length_a   1.000
_cell.length_b   1.000
_cell.length_c   1.000
_cell.angle_alpha   90.00
_cell.angle_beta   90.00
_cell.angle_gamma   90.00
#
_symmetry.space_group_name_H-M   'P 1'
#
loop_
_entity.id
_entity.type
_entity.pdbx_description
1 polymer ?
#
loop_
_entity_poly.entity_id
_entity_poly.type
_entity_poly.pdbx_seq_one_letter_code
_entity_poly.pdbx_strand_id
1 'polypeptide(L)'
;MPKFSKDGAKKIGGLVIASIGLAVILFYALVLAGCTSGSPGMSNLFLVKLHKAGGKLLTGTAGNATAGNGTLTDLAANVTIRIGYFGMCTSIGSGSLNCSGTYSHDGTQISTSFLPQNDFSTVTLFNLASHIQSKVFVFMLAVSAVIFLSSFVVLIALQFDIMRNSSSSAAYKRRFFLKKGFKNLVWISVGLNIAVSAGAQQAAEALQWLSDVRNGELLITSGATLLGLQWAIVAFSMIFALGSRLIYNQKPAQTIEQNFETKDGVMAF
;
A
#
# COMPACT_ATOMS: atom_id res chain seq x y z
N MET A 1 13.90 -42.21 -19.36
CA MET A 1 13.27 -41.00 -18.77
C MET A 1 14.26 -40.35 -17.81
N PRO A 2 14.74 -39.12 -18.06
CA PRO A 2 15.70 -38.46 -17.19
C PRO A 2 15.06 -38.15 -15.83
N LYS A 3 15.66 -38.66 -14.75
CA LYS A 3 15.32 -38.31 -13.37
C LYS A 3 15.63 -36.82 -13.17
N PHE A 4 14.63 -35.96 -13.30
CA PHE A 4 14.72 -34.59 -12.80
C PHE A 4 15.05 -34.64 -11.31
N SER A 5 16.23 -34.12 -10.96
CA SER A 5 16.69 -34.05 -9.58
C SER A 5 15.71 -33.20 -8.76
N LYS A 6 14.97 -33.85 -7.84
CA LYS A 6 13.94 -33.23 -7.00
C LYS A 6 14.46 -32.05 -6.17
N ASP A 7 15.77 -32.01 -5.92
CA ASP A 7 16.43 -30.95 -5.16
C ASP A 7 16.55 -29.64 -5.95
N GLY A 8 16.71 -29.71 -7.28
CA GLY A 8 16.76 -28.55 -8.15
C GLY A 8 15.41 -27.81 -8.22
N ALA A 9 14.32 -28.57 -8.36
CA ALA A 9 12.97 -28.01 -8.45
C ALA A 9 12.55 -27.25 -7.18
N LYS A 10 12.96 -27.74 -6.00
CA LYS A 10 12.63 -27.11 -4.72
C LYS A 10 13.35 -25.78 -4.51
N LYS A 11 14.61 -25.68 -4.97
CA LYS A 11 15.43 -24.46 -4.89
C LYS A 11 14.88 -23.36 -5.82
N ILE A 12 14.46 -23.73 -7.03
CA ILE A 12 13.85 -22.81 -7.99
C ILE A 12 12.52 -22.27 -7.46
N GLY A 13 11.65 -23.13 -6.91
CA GLY A 13 10.37 -22.71 -6.33
C GLY A 13 10.53 -21.72 -5.18
N GLY A 14 11.53 -21.91 -4.31
CA GLY A 14 11.84 -20.97 -3.23
C GLY A 14 12.24 -19.59 -3.73
N LEU A 15 13.04 -19.52 -4.81
CA LEU A 15 13.50 -18.26 -5.40
C LEU A 15 12.37 -17.50 -6.10
N VAL A 16 11.47 -18.21 -6.79
CA VAL A 16 10.27 -17.62 -7.42
C VAL A 16 9.34 -17.01 -6.37
N ILE A 17 9.12 -17.68 -5.22
CA ILE A 17 8.30 -17.10 -4.15
C ILE A 17 8.97 -15.88 -3.53
N ALA A 18 10.29 -15.90 -3.35
CA ALA A 18 11.03 -14.76 -2.82
C ALA A 18 10.94 -13.53 -3.75
N SER A 19 11.02 -13.73 -5.08
CA SER A 19 10.88 -12.62 -6.04
C SER A 19 9.49 -11.99 -6.03
N ILE A 20 8.43 -12.80 -5.88
CA ILE A 20 7.07 -12.31 -5.69
C ILE A 20 6.96 -11.48 -4.40
N GLY A 21 7.52 -11.98 -3.29
CA GLY A 21 7.53 -11.23 -2.03
C GLY A 21 8.26 -9.88 -2.14
N LEU A 22 9.38 -9.85 -2.88
CA LEU A 22 10.12 -8.62 -3.15
C LEU A 22 9.29 -7.62 -3.98
N ALA A 23 8.57 -8.11 -5.00
CA ALA A 23 7.67 -7.28 -5.80
C ALA A 23 6.56 -6.65 -4.95
N VAL A 24 5.98 -7.39 -3.99
CA VAL A 24 5.00 -6.85 -3.04
C VAL A 24 5.60 -5.72 -2.19
N ILE A 25 6.82 -5.90 -1.69
CA ILE A 25 7.53 -4.86 -0.90
C ILE A 25 7.76 -3.60 -1.74
N LEU A 26 8.15 -3.76 -3.01
CA LEU A 26 8.28 -2.63 -3.93
C LEU A 26 6.95 -1.91 -4.12
N PHE A 27 5.84 -2.63 -4.32
CA PHE A 27 4.53 -1.99 -4.45
C PHE A 27 4.12 -1.21 -3.20
N TYR A 28 4.39 -1.72 -2.00
CA TYR A 28 4.19 -0.94 -0.78
C TYR A 28 4.98 0.37 -0.80
N ALA A 29 6.27 0.31 -1.15
CA ALA A 29 7.10 1.51 -1.24
C ALA A 29 6.53 2.53 -2.25
N LEU A 30 5.99 2.06 -3.39
CA LEU A 30 5.34 2.94 -4.38
C LEU A 30 4.05 3.56 -3.85
N VAL A 31 3.19 2.81 -3.16
CA VAL A 31 1.95 3.36 -2.55
C VAL A 31 2.29 4.39 -1.47
N LEU A 32 3.30 4.13 -0.66
CA LEU A 32 3.75 5.06 0.38
C LEU A 32 4.39 6.32 -0.22
N ALA A 33 5.21 6.16 -1.27
CA ALA A 33 5.87 7.28 -1.95
C ALA A 33 4.88 8.17 -2.70
N GLY A 34 3.82 7.59 -3.29
CA GLY A 34 2.64 8.27 -3.84
C GLY A 34 2.92 9.53 -4.65
N CYS A 35 3.02 10.68 -3.98
CA CYS A 35 3.18 11.97 -4.61
C CYS A 35 4.61 12.53 -4.62
N THR A 36 5.58 12.01 -3.86
CA THR A 36 6.95 12.59 -3.81
C THR A 36 7.79 12.24 -5.04
N SER A 37 7.33 11.30 -5.86
CA SER A 37 8.04 10.89 -7.06
C SER A 37 7.67 11.80 -8.23
N GLY A 38 8.57 12.72 -8.58
CA GLY A 38 8.49 13.54 -9.81
C GLY A 38 8.69 12.72 -11.11
N SER A 39 8.37 11.43 -11.11
CA SER A 39 8.57 10.55 -12.26
C SER A 39 7.54 10.87 -13.35
N PRO A 40 7.97 11.29 -14.55
CA PRO A 40 7.07 11.68 -15.64
C PRO A 40 6.21 10.52 -16.19
N GLY A 41 6.54 9.27 -15.84
CA GLY A 41 5.79 8.08 -16.25
C GLY A 41 4.62 7.68 -15.35
N MET A 42 4.51 8.22 -14.12
CA MET A 42 3.44 7.87 -13.18
C MET A 42 2.78 9.10 -12.55
N SER A 43 2.30 10.00 -13.40
CA SER A 43 1.60 11.25 -13.05
C SER A 43 0.29 11.08 -12.26
N ASN A 44 -0.13 9.83 -11.99
CA ASN A 44 -1.45 9.48 -11.45
C ASN A 44 -1.39 8.74 -10.09
N LEU A 45 -0.23 8.71 -9.42
CA LEU A 45 -0.07 8.20 -8.06
C LEU A 45 -0.50 9.24 -7.01
N PHE A 46 -1.77 9.63 -7.05
CA PHE A 46 -2.37 10.45 -5.99
C PHE A 46 -3.58 9.72 -5.42
N LEU A 47 -3.90 9.96 -4.16
CA LEU A 47 -5.14 9.46 -3.57
C LEU A 47 -6.29 10.33 -4.04
N VAL A 48 -6.10 11.65 -3.92
CA VAL A 48 -7.06 12.66 -4.31
C VAL A 48 -6.35 13.76 -5.07
N LYS A 49 -6.93 14.15 -6.21
CA LYS A 49 -6.57 15.35 -6.95
C LYS A 49 -7.71 16.35 -6.83
N LEU A 50 -7.42 17.50 -6.26
CA LEU A 50 -8.31 18.64 -6.23
C LEU A 50 -7.88 19.57 -7.36
N HIS A 51 -8.84 19.91 -8.22
CA HIS A 51 -8.62 20.86 -9.30
C HIS A 51 -9.62 22.00 -9.15
N LYS A 52 -9.10 23.20 -8.89
CA LYS A 52 -9.89 24.42 -8.94
C LYS A 52 -9.65 25.07 -10.28
N ALA A 53 -10.68 25.03 -11.14
CA ALA A 53 -10.66 25.80 -12.37
C ALA A 53 -10.55 27.28 -12.00
N GLY A 54 -9.63 28.02 -12.63
CA GLY A 54 -9.54 29.45 -12.45
C GLY A 54 -10.86 30.09 -12.87
N GLY A 55 -11.67 30.48 -11.89
CA GLY A 55 -12.83 31.31 -12.16
C GLY A 55 -12.33 32.63 -12.73
N LYS A 56 -12.89 33.04 -13.86
CA LYS A 56 -12.83 34.44 -14.25
C LYS A 56 -13.56 35.18 -13.13
N LEU A 57 -12.83 35.83 -12.22
CA LEU A 57 -13.44 36.65 -11.20
C LEU A 57 -14.30 37.66 -11.97
N LEU A 58 -15.62 37.51 -11.89
CA LEU A 58 -16.51 38.58 -12.27
C LEU A 58 -16.07 39.74 -11.38
N THR A 59 -15.53 40.79 -11.99
CA THR A 59 -15.38 42.10 -11.38
C THR A 59 -16.77 42.55 -10.95
N GLY A 60 -17.23 42.05 -9.80
CA GLY A 60 -18.30 42.64 -9.04
C GLY A 60 -17.72 43.94 -8.52
N THR A 61 -18.13 45.04 -9.13
CA THR A 61 -18.02 46.40 -8.60
C THR A 61 -18.54 46.43 -7.17
N ALA A 62 -17.68 46.16 -6.19
CA ALA A 62 -17.85 46.62 -4.83
C ALA A 62 -17.52 48.11 -4.84
N GLY A 63 -18.55 48.94 -4.97
CA GLY A 63 -18.42 50.37 -4.72
C GLY A 63 -17.86 50.60 -3.31
N ASN A 64 -16.86 51.47 -3.25
CA ASN A 64 -16.23 52.02 -2.05
C ASN A 64 -15.49 51.04 -1.12
N ALA A 65 -14.21 50.80 -1.42
CA ALA A 65 -13.19 50.66 -0.38
C ALA A 65 -11.92 51.41 -0.81
N THR A 66 -11.65 52.48 -0.10
CA THR A 66 -10.52 53.40 -0.25
C THR A 66 -9.17 52.72 -0.06
N ALA A 67 -8.28 53.00 -1.01
CA ALA A 67 -6.82 52.87 -1.04
C ALA A 67 -6.12 52.42 0.26
N GLY A 68 -5.72 51.14 0.28
CA GLY A 68 -4.57 50.64 1.02
C GLY A 68 -3.64 49.94 0.04
N ASN A 69 -2.36 50.32 0.02
CA ASN A 69 -1.33 50.00 -0.96
C ASN A 69 -0.89 48.51 -0.90
N GLY A 70 -1.80 47.59 -1.20
CA GLY A 70 -1.52 46.17 -1.41
C GLY A 70 -1.81 45.82 -2.85
N THR A 71 -0.77 45.54 -3.64
CA THR A 71 -0.89 44.94 -4.97
C THR A 71 -1.47 43.54 -4.82
N LEU A 72 -2.80 43.43 -4.79
CA LEU A 72 -3.53 42.18 -4.97
C LEU A 72 -3.38 41.76 -6.43
N THR A 73 -2.25 41.13 -6.75
CA THR A 73 -2.10 40.38 -8.01
C THR A 73 -3.07 39.21 -7.95
N ASP A 74 -4.20 39.44 -8.61
CA ASP A 74 -5.31 38.55 -8.88
C ASP A 74 -4.79 37.25 -9.53
N LEU A 75 -4.53 36.24 -8.70
CA LEU A 75 -4.00 34.95 -9.11
C LEU A 75 -5.15 33.98 -9.39
N ALA A 76 -5.95 34.27 -10.43
CA ALA A 76 -6.90 33.31 -11.01
C ALA A 76 -6.18 32.17 -11.78
N ALA A 77 -5.06 31.68 -11.24
CA ALA A 77 -4.31 30.59 -11.80
C ALA A 77 -4.99 29.26 -11.48
N ASN A 78 -5.03 28.35 -12.44
CA ASN A 78 -5.54 27.01 -12.24
C ASN A 78 -4.69 26.30 -11.17
N VAL A 79 -5.28 25.95 -10.02
CA VAL A 79 -4.55 25.28 -8.93
C VAL A 79 -4.93 23.81 -8.91
N THR A 80 -3.91 22.96 -9.06
CA THR A 80 -4.04 21.51 -8.92
C THR A 80 -3.28 21.04 -7.69
N ILE A 81 -3.98 20.42 -6.76
CA ILE A 81 -3.42 19.83 -5.54
C ILE A 81 -3.55 18.32 -5.64
N ARG A 82 -2.46 17.60 -5.39
CA ARG A 82 -2.39 16.14 -5.34
C ARG A 82 -1.99 15.72 -3.94
N ILE A 83 -2.77 14.85 -3.34
CA ILE A 83 -2.54 14.36 -1.98
C ILE A 83 -2.22 12.87 -2.07
N GLY A 84 -1.08 12.47 -1.51
CA GLY A 84 -0.65 11.08 -1.34
C GLY A 84 -0.70 10.64 0.13
N TYR A 85 -0.23 9.43 0.44
CA TYR A 85 -0.23 8.90 1.81
C TYR A 85 0.73 9.65 2.75
N PHE A 86 1.92 10.04 2.28
CA PHE A 86 2.96 10.69 3.10
C PHE A 86 3.40 12.07 2.58
N GLY A 87 2.77 12.58 1.53
CA GLY A 87 3.17 13.83 0.91
C GLY A 87 2.08 14.43 0.06
N MET A 88 2.25 15.70 -0.26
CA MET A 88 1.32 16.48 -1.04
C MET A 88 2.08 17.32 -2.05
N CYS A 89 1.49 17.52 -3.22
CA CYS A 89 2.10 18.31 -4.26
C CYS A 89 1.11 19.28 -4.89
N THR A 90 1.60 20.45 -5.27
CA THR A 90 0.80 21.47 -5.92
C THR A 90 1.44 21.97 -7.19
N SER A 91 0.59 22.34 -8.13
CA SER A 91 0.98 23.01 -9.37
C SER A 91 0.01 24.16 -9.61
N ILE A 92 0.57 25.33 -9.88
CA ILE A 92 -0.15 26.56 -10.17
C ILE A 92 0.05 26.85 -11.66
N GLY A 93 -1.04 26.90 -12.42
CA GLY A 93 -1.03 27.06 -13.87
C GLY A 93 -0.36 25.89 -14.60
N SER A 94 0.63 26.17 -15.43
CA SER A 94 1.49 25.20 -16.13
C SER A 94 2.85 24.98 -15.43
N GLY A 95 3.01 25.48 -14.20
CA GLY A 95 4.27 25.45 -13.47
C GLY A 95 4.70 24.07 -12.96
N SER A 96 5.96 23.96 -12.52
CA SER A 96 6.54 22.76 -11.93
C SER A 96 5.77 22.28 -10.70
N LEU A 97 5.62 20.96 -10.56
CA LEU A 97 4.97 20.33 -9.43
C LEU A 97 5.87 20.45 -8.18
N ASN A 98 5.44 21.24 -7.19
CA ASN A 98 6.16 21.37 -5.91
C ASN A 98 5.59 20.38 -4.90
N CYS A 99 6.44 19.52 -4.36
CA CYS A 99 6.06 18.44 -3.44
C CYS A 99 6.68 18.64 -2.06
N SER A 100 5.85 18.50 -1.03
CA SER A 100 6.27 18.57 0.37
C SER A 100 5.71 17.38 1.16
N GLY A 101 6.48 16.90 2.13
CA GLY A 101 6.01 15.89 3.08
C GLY A 101 4.93 16.47 4.00
N THR A 102 3.91 15.69 4.30
CA THR A 102 2.84 16.09 5.24
C THR A 102 3.19 15.78 6.70
N TYR A 103 4.32 15.12 6.94
CA TYR A 103 4.81 14.81 8.28
C TYR A 103 5.33 16.08 8.96
N SER A 104 4.81 16.42 10.14
CA SER A 104 5.20 17.58 10.98
C SER A 104 4.53 18.95 10.71
N HIS A 105 3.55 19.05 9.81
CA HIS A 105 2.81 20.32 9.59
C HIS A 105 1.33 20.21 9.98
N ASP A 106 0.82 21.22 10.70
CA ASP A 106 -0.59 21.29 11.10
C ASP A 106 -1.48 21.58 9.88
N GLY A 107 -2.67 20.98 9.85
CA GLY A 107 -3.62 21.08 8.73
C GLY A 107 -4.06 22.51 8.47
N THR A 108 -3.95 23.39 9.47
CA THR A 108 -4.18 24.84 9.39
C THR A 108 -3.08 25.57 8.62
N GLN A 109 -1.81 25.19 8.78
CA GLN A 109 -0.68 25.78 8.04
C GLN A 109 -0.68 25.35 6.56
N ILE A 110 -1.12 24.12 6.32
CA ILE A 110 -1.30 23.57 4.98
C ILE A 110 -2.54 24.18 4.32
N SER A 111 -3.67 24.32 5.02
CA SER A 111 -4.87 24.93 4.45
C SER A 111 -4.68 26.42 4.13
N THR A 112 -3.95 27.16 4.97
CA THR A 112 -3.60 28.57 4.68
C THR A 112 -2.66 28.74 3.50
N SER A 113 -1.90 27.72 3.12
CA SER A 113 -1.03 27.77 1.95
C SER A 113 -1.72 27.35 0.64
N PHE A 114 -2.95 26.79 0.71
CA PHE A 114 -3.64 26.25 -0.47
C PHE A 114 -5.07 26.74 -0.72
N LEU A 115 -5.74 27.36 0.26
CA LEU A 115 -7.12 27.84 0.12
C LEU A 115 -7.25 29.29 0.65
N PRO A 116 -7.54 30.27 -0.21
CA PRO A 116 -8.07 31.55 0.23
C PRO A 116 -9.57 31.38 0.51
N GLN A 117 -9.98 31.60 1.77
CA GLN A 117 -11.35 31.69 2.34
C GLN A 117 -12.04 30.43 2.90
N ASN A 118 -12.20 30.44 4.23
CA ASN A 118 -13.43 30.40 5.08
C ASN A 118 -14.73 29.71 4.63
N ASP A 119 -14.68 28.70 3.78
CA ASP A 119 -15.87 27.91 3.43
C ASP A 119 -16.06 26.75 4.44
N PHE A 120 -16.64 27.06 5.61
CA PHE A 120 -16.72 26.20 6.81
C PHE A 120 -17.29 24.79 6.58
N SER A 121 -18.18 24.60 5.60
CA SER A 121 -18.80 23.30 5.28
C SER A 121 -17.86 22.37 4.50
N THR A 122 -16.96 22.92 3.69
CA THR A 122 -15.92 22.16 2.97
C THR A 122 -14.76 21.81 3.90
N VAL A 123 -14.44 22.73 4.81
CA VAL A 123 -13.37 22.56 5.80
C VAL A 123 -13.71 21.45 6.78
N THR A 124 -14.96 21.31 7.23
CA THR A 124 -15.37 20.24 8.16
C THR A 124 -15.36 18.86 7.51
N LEU A 125 -15.80 18.73 6.26
CA LEU A 125 -15.78 17.48 5.50
C LEU A 125 -14.34 17.09 5.10
N PHE A 126 -13.51 18.08 4.77
CA PHE A 126 -12.07 17.90 4.54
C PHE A 126 -11.31 17.57 5.81
N ASN A 127 -11.65 18.17 6.96
CA ASN A 127 -11.07 17.82 8.25
C ASN A 127 -11.47 16.40 8.64
N LEU A 128 -12.72 16.00 8.44
CA LEU A 128 -13.20 14.66 8.71
C LEU A 128 -12.54 13.61 7.79
N ALA A 129 -12.45 13.90 6.49
CA ALA A 129 -11.76 13.04 5.52
C ALA A 129 -10.26 12.93 5.84
N SER A 130 -9.59 14.05 6.17
CA SER A 130 -8.18 14.08 6.59
C SER A 130 -7.96 13.36 7.93
N HIS A 131 -8.90 13.48 8.87
CA HIS A 131 -8.83 12.81 10.16
C HIS A 131 -8.97 11.29 10.01
N ILE A 132 -9.90 10.82 9.18
CA ILE A 132 -10.08 9.40 8.88
C ILE A 132 -8.90 8.85 8.04
N GLN A 133 -8.45 9.61 7.04
CA GLN A 133 -7.32 9.23 6.18
C GLN A 133 -5.99 9.13 6.93
N SER A 134 -5.68 10.10 7.80
CA SER A 134 -4.42 10.13 8.54
C SER A 134 -4.38 9.14 9.71
N LYS A 135 -5.50 8.94 10.41
CA LYS A 135 -5.53 8.06 11.59
C LYS A 135 -5.73 6.59 11.26
N VAL A 136 -6.54 6.27 10.26
CA VAL A 136 -6.93 4.88 9.99
C VAL A 136 -6.21 4.32 8.77
N PHE A 137 -6.27 5.00 7.62
CA PHE A 137 -5.75 4.42 6.39
C PHE A 137 -4.22 4.37 6.33
N VAL A 138 -3.53 5.44 6.73
CA VAL A 138 -2.05 5.46 6.79
C VAL A 138 -1.55 4.43 7.79
N PHE A 139 -2.15 4.39 8.98
CA PHE A 139 -1.72 3.47 10.04
C PHE A 139 -1.98 2.01 9.68
N MET A 140 -3.15 1.67 9.13
CA MET A 140 -3.47 0.30 8.74
C MET A 140 -2.59 -0.20 7.59
N LEU A 141 -2.29 0.64 6.59
CA LEU A 141 -1.36 0.29 5.51
C LEU A 141 0.07 0.12 6.02
N ALA A 142 0.53 1.01 6.91
CA ALA A 142 1.86 0.89 7.52
C ALA A 142 1.96 -0.38 8.38
N VAL A 143 0.94 -0.68 9.19
CA VAL A 143 0.87 -1.91 9.98
C VAL A 143 0.87 -3.14 9.08
N SER A 144 0.09 -3.15 7.98
CA SER A 144 0.08 -4.29 7.05
C SER A 144 1.43 -4.52 6.39
N ALA A 145 2.12 -3.44 6.01
CA ALA A 145 3.47 -3.48 5.45
C ALA A 145 4.49 -4.04 6.47
N VAL A 146 4.45 -3.58 7.73
CA VAL A 146 5.34 -4.08 8.79
C VAL A 146 5.09 -5.56 9.07
N ILE A 147 3.83 -5.98 9.15
CA ILE A 147 3.48 -7.40 9.35
C ILE A 147 3.96 -8.22 8.15
N PHE A 148 3.78 -7.73 6.92
CA PHE A 148 4.27 -8.41 5.71
C PHE A 148 5.79 -8.55 5.70
N LEU A 149 6.52 -7.48 6.03
CA LEU A 149 7.98 -7.49 6.13
C LEU A 149 8.44 -8.48 7.22
N SER A 150 7.76 -8.51 8.37
CA SER A 150 8.07 -9.46 9.43
C SER A 150 7.89 -10.92 8.95
N SER A 151 6.83 -11.18 8.19
CA SER A 151 6.59 -12.48 7.56
C SER A 151 7.69 -12.84 6.54
N PHE A 152 8.10 -11.88 5.71
CA PHE A 152 9.18 -12.07 4.74
C PHE A 152 10.52 -12.39 5.41
N VAL A 153 10.86 -11.71 6.52
CA VAL A 153 12.06 -12.00 7.32
C VAL A 153 12.01 -13.40 7.93
N VAL A 154 10.86 -13.83 8.45
CA VAL A 154 10.68 -15.20 8.96
C VAL A 154 10.87 -16.24 7.86
N LEU A 155 10.40 -15.96 6.63
CA LEU A 155 10.62 -16.85 5.48
C LEU A 155 12.10 -16.94 5.10
N ILE A 156 12.82 -15.82 5.09
CA ILE A 156 14.27 -15.80 4.86
C ILE A 156 15.00 -16.63 5.94
N ALA A 157 14.65 -16.42 7.21
CA ALA A 157 15.22 -17.19 8.33
C ALA A 157 14.95 -18.69 8.19
N LEU A 158 13.76 -19.07 7.72
CA LEU A 158 13.41 -20.46 7.43
C LEU A 158 14.27 -21.04 6.29
N GLN A 159 14.50 -20.28 5.21
CA GLN A 159 15.34 -20.69 4.09
C GLN A 159 16.80 -20.91 4.54
N PHE A 160 17.37 -19.95 5.27
CA PHE A 160 18.72 -20.09 5.83
C PHE A 160 18.83 -21.31 6.75
N ASP A 161 17.82 -21.57 7.58
CA ASP A 161 17.82 -22.73 8.47
C ASP A 161 17.74 -24.06 7.71
N ILE A 162 16.99 -24.12 6.61
CA ILE A 162 16.94 -25.30 5.72
C ILE A 162 18.30 -25.50 5.04
N MET A 163 18.91 -24.42 4.54
CA MET A 163 20.23 -24.46 3.89
C MET A 163 21.36 -24.89 4.83
N ARG A 164 21.26 -24.54 6.13
CA ARG A 164 22.26 -24.89 7.14
C ARG A 164 22.33 -26.40 7.44
N ASN A 165 21.47 -27.22 6.82
CA ASN A 165 21.44 -28.69 6.87
C ASN A 165 21.66 -29.31 8.26
N SER A 166 21.17 -28.65 9.31
CA SER A 166 21.29 -29.14 10.69
C SER A 166 20.20 -30.17 10.98
N SER A 167 20.61 -31.40 11.28
CA SER A 167 19.71 -32.52 11.60
C SER A 167 19.41 -32.66 13.09
N SER A 168 19.57 -31.58 13.88
CA SER A 168 19.28 -31.60 15.31
C SER A 168 17.77 -31.60 15.61
N SER A 169 17.35 -32.31 16.65
CA SER A 169 15.97 -32.28 17.17
C SER A 169 15.50 -30.85 17.50
N ALA A 170 16.42 -29.98 17.95
CA ALA A 170 16.15 -28.56 18.18
C ALA A 170 15.83 -27.80 16.87
N ALA A 171 16.49 -28.15 15.76
CA ALA A 171 16.24 -27.55 14.45
C ALA A 171 14.84 -27.91 13.93
N TYR A 172 14.37 -29.14 14.18
CA TYR A 172 13.00 -29.53 13.83
C TYR A 172 11.94 -28.71 14.58
N LYS A 173 12.08 -28.57 15.91
CA LYS A 173 11.16 -27.74 16.73
C LYS A 173 11.15 -26.28 16.26
N ARG A 174 12.33 -25.71 15.96
CA ARG A 174 12.47 -24.35 15.43
C ARG A 174 11.76 -24.18 14.09
N ARG A 175 12.01 -25.06 13.12
CA ARG A 175 11.36 -25.03 11.78
C ARG A 175 9.85 -25.12 11.87
N PHE A 176 9.33 -25.97 12.75
CA PHE A 176 7.89 -26.10 12.97
C PHE A 176 7.28 -24.79 13.48
N PHE A 177 7.93 -24.16 14.47
CA PHE A 177 7.48 -22.87 15.00
C PHE A 177 7.54 -21.76 13.94
N LEU A 178 8.65 -21.66 13.19
CA LEU A 178 8.80 -20.66 12.11
C LEU A 178 7.73 -20.84 11.02
N LYS A 179 7.44 -22.08 10.60
CA LYS A 179 6.38 -22.36 9.62
C LYS A 179 5.00 -21.95 10.13
N LYS A 180 4.69 -22.25 11.39
CA LYS A 180 3.40 -21.88 12.02
C LYS A 180 3.27 -20.36 12.15
N GLY A 181 4.31 -19.68 12.62
CA GLY A 181 4.36 -18.23 12.75
C GLY A 181 4.21 -17.51 11.41
N PHE A 182 5.01 -17.91 10.42
CA PHE A 182 4.95 -17.37 9.05
C PHE A 182 3.54 -17.49 8.45
N LYS A 183 2.93 -18.69 8.55
CA LYS A 183 1.58 -18.93 8.04
C LYS A 183 0.56 -17.98 8.67
N ASN A 184 0.60 -17.80 9.98
CA ASN A 184 -0.35 -16.90 10.65
C ASN A 184 -0.09 -15.44 10.26
N LEU A 185 1.17 -14.99 10.24
CA LEU A 185 1.52 -13.61 9.90
C LEU A 185 1.17 -13.23 8.46
N VAL A 186 1.42 -14.12 7.49
CA VAL A 186 1.11 -13.84 6.09
C VAL A 186 -0.40 -13.72 5.86
N TRP A 187 -1.21 -14.58 6.48
CA TRP A 187 -2.67 -14.52 6.36
C TRP A 187 -3.26 -13.29 7.04
N ILE A 188 -2.72 -12.88 8.20
CA ILE A 188 -3.11 -11.63 8.86
C ILE A 188 -2.82 -10.43 7.96
N SER A 189 -1.62 -10.38 7.36
CA SER A 189 -1.23 -9.31 6.44
C SER A 189 -2.15 -9.23 5.21
N VAL A 190 -2.47 -10.37 4.59
CA VAL A 190 -3.40 -10.44 3.45
C VAL A 190 -4.79 -9.93 3.84
N GLY A 191 -5.31 -10.37 4.99
CA GLY A 191 -6.61 -9.90 5.49
C GLY A 191 -6.63 -8.38 5.71
N LEU A 192 -5.56 -7.84 6.28
CA LEU A 192 -5.44 -6.41 6.52
C LEU A 192 -5.34 -5.61 5.19
N ASN A 193 -4.62 -6.12 4.20
CA ASN A 193 -4.56 -5.49 2.87
C ASN A 193 -5.90 -5.46 2.17
N ILE A 194 -6.70 -6.52 2.28
CA ILE A 194 -8.06 -6.56 1.73
C ILE A 194 -8.91 -5.50 2.42
N ALA A 195 -8.85 -5.42 3.76
CA ALA A 195 -9.60 -4.42 4.53
C ALA A 195 -9.21 -2.98 4.14
N VAL A 196 -7.91 -2.70 4.01
CA VAL A 196 -7.41 -1.38 3.60
C VAL A 196 -7.85 -1.03 2.18
N SER A 197 -7.74 -1.96 1.23
CA SER A 197 -8.10 -1.72 -0.17
C SER A 197 -9.59 -1.51 -0.34
N ALA A 198 -10.42 -2.33 0.31
CA ALA A 198 -11.88 -2.19 0.28
C ALA A 198 -12.33 -0.87 0.93
N GLY A 199 -11.73 -0.49 2.07
CA GLY A 199 -12.02 0.79 2.71
C GLY A 199 -11.61 1.98 1.84
N ALA A 200 -10.44 1.91 1.18
CA ALA A 200 -9.96 2.97 0.30
C ALA A 200 -10.87 3.12 -0.94
N GLN A 201 -11.38 2.01 -1.47
CA GLN A 201 -12.33 2.02 -2.58
C GLN A 201 -13.66 2.68 -2.18
N GLN A 202 -14.24 2.29 -1.04
CA GLN A 202 -15.48 2.90 -0.55
C GLN A 202 -15.31 4.42 -0.31
N ALA A 203 -14.17 4.82 0.26
CA ALA A 203 -13.85 6.23 0.45
C ALA A 203 -13.74 6.98 -0.89
N ALA A 204 -13.13 6.36 -1.91
CA ALA A 204 -12.97 6.97 -3.23
C ALA A 204 -14.31 7.17 -3.94
N GLU A 205 -15.23 6.20 -3.87
CA GLU A 205 -16.57 6.30 -4.45
C GLU A 205 -17.39 7.41 -3.76
N ALA A 206 -17.31 7.50 -2.43
CA ALA A 206 -17.98 8.55 -1.67
C ALA A 206 -17.47 9.96 -2.01
N LEU A 207 -16.16 10.12 -2.22
CA LEU A 207 -15.54 11.39 -2.61
C LEU A 207 -15.97 11.85 -4.01
N GLN A 208 -16.10 10.92 -4.96
CA GLN A 208 -16.57 11.25 -6.31
C GLN A 208 -18.02 11.75 -6.29
N TRP A 209 -18.89 11.12 -5.50
CA TRP A 209 -20.28 11.56 -5.35
C TRP A 209 -20.39 12.99 -4.81
N LEU A 210 -19.57 13.35 -3.81
CA LEU A 210 -19.53 14.71 -3.26
C LEU A 210 -19.05 15.77 -4.27
N SER A 211 -18.21 15.38 -5.23
CA SER A 211 -17.75 16.29 -6.28
C SER A 211 -18.88 16.69 -7.23
N ASP A 212 -19.79 15.77 -7.53
CA ASP A 212 -20.87 15.97 -8.49
C ASP A 212 -21.96 16.90 -7.92
N VAL A 213 -22.22 16.80 -6.61
CA VAL A 213 -23.21 17.62 -5.90
C VAL A 213 -22.80 19.10 -5.82
N ARG A 214 -21.50 19.44 -5.94
CA ARG A 214 -20.99 20.80 -5.75
C ARG A 214 -20.87 21.64 -7.04
N ASN A 215 -21.63 21.29 -8.08
CA ASN A 215 -21.80 22.09 -9.32
C ASN A 215 -20.49 22.57 -10.00
N GLY A 216 -19.43 21.76 -9.95
CA GLY A 216 -18.24 21.96 -10.81
C GLY A 216 -17.25 23.06 -10.40
N GLU A 217 -17.45 23.75 -9.27
CA GLU A 217 -16.47 24.74 -8.76
C GLU A 217 -15.18 24.08 -8.25
N LEU A 218 -15.28 22.81 -7.84
CA LEU A 218 -14.16 22.00 -7.36
C LEU A 218 -14.26 20.60 -7.95
N LEU A 219 -13.39 20.28 -8.93
CA LEU A 219 -13.33 18.95 -9.51
C LEU A 219 -12.43 18.07 -8.63
N ILE A 220 -13.03 17.13 -7.91
CA ILE A 220 -12.32 16.14 -7.09
C ILE A 220 -12.22 14.84 -7.89
N THR A 221 -11.00 14.45 -8.24
CA THR A 221 -10.73 13.19 -8.93
C THR A 221 -9.97 12.26 -7.99
N SER A 222 -10.53 11.07 -7.73
CA SER A 222 -9.80 10.02 -7.00
C SER A 222 -8.79 9.33 -7.93
N GLY A 223 -7.62 8.95 -7.39
CA GLY A 223 -6.60 8.30 -8.18
C GLY A 223 -6.86 6.80 -8.35
N ALA A 224 -7.48 6.42 -9.46
CA ALA A 224 -7.73 5.02 -9.82
C ALA A 224 -6.45 4.18 -9.86
N THR A 225 -5.30 4.78 -10.21
CA THR A 225 -4.00 4.09 -10.27
C THR A 225 -3.54 3.62 -8.89
N LEU A 226 -3.75 4.42 -7.85
CA LEU A 226 -3.37 4.05 -6.49
C LEU A 226 -4.23 2.90 -5.96
N LEU A 227 -5.54 2.95 -6.21
CA LEU A 227 -6.47 1.86 -5.90
C LEU A 227 -6.09 0.57 -6.65
N GLY A 228 -5.75 0.68 -7.93
CA GLY A 228 -5.26 -0.44 -8.72
C GLY A 228 -3.98 -1.05 -8.13
N LEU A 229 -3.06 -0.22 -7.64
CA LEU A 229 -1.83 -0.69 -7.00
C LEU A 229 -2.10 -1.39 -5.65
N GLN A 230 -3.08 -0.92 -4.87
CA GLN A 230 -3.51 -1.58 -3.63
C GLN A 230 -4.11 -2.97 -3.91
N TRP A 231 -4.99 -3.09 -4.90
CA TRP A 231 -5.52 -4.38 -5.32
C TRP A 231 -4.44 -5.30 -5.91
N ALA A 232 -3.43 -4.75 -6.58
CA ALA A 232 -2.26 -5.52 -7.00
C ALA A 232 -1.50 -6.07 -5.77
N ILE A 233 -1.25 -5.26 -4.73
CA ILE A 233 -0.64 -5.74 -3.47
C ILE A 233 -1.45 -6.91 -2.89
N VAL A 234 -2.79 -6.82 -2.87
CA VAL A 234 -3.66 -7.93 -2.43
C VAL A 234 -3.46 -9.17 -3.28
N ALA A 235 -3.52 -9.06 -4.60
CA ALA A 235 -3.38 -10.20 -5.51
C ALA A 235 -2.00 -10.89 -5.36
N PHE A 236 -0.92 -10.11 -5.40
CA PHE A 236 0.43 -10.65 -5.28
C PHE A 236 0.72 -11.21 -3.88
N SER A 237 0.20 -10.60 -2.81
CA SER A 237 0.32 -11.14 -1.45
C SER A 237 -0.46 -12.43 -1.25
N MET A 238 -1.64 -12.58 -1.89
CA MET A 238 -2.39 -13.84 -1.89
C MET A 238 -1.65 -14.93 -2.66
N ILE A 239 -1.09 -14.62 -3.83
CA ILE A 239 -0.25 -15.56 -4.60
C ILE A 239 0.97 -15.99 -3.78
N PHE A 240 1.62 -15.06 -3.07
CA PHE A 240 2.73 -15.37 -2.17
C PHE A 240 2.31 -16.30 -1.02
N ALA A 241 1.16 -16.04 -0.39
CA ALA A 241 0.62 -16.87 0.69
C ALA A 241 0.25 -18.29 0.21
N LEU A 242 -0.36 -18.41 -0.96
CA LEU A 242 -0.72 -19.70 -1.56
C LEU A 242 0.51 -20.47 -2.06
N GLY A 243 1.41 -19.80 -2.77
CA GLY A 243 2.65 -20.39 -3.27
C GLY A 243 3.51 -20.93 -2.15
N SER A 244 3.66 -20.17 -1.05
CA SER A 244 4.43 -20.62 0.11
C SER A 244 3.78 -21.81 0.79
N ARG A 245 2.44 -21.86 0.88
CA ARG A 245 1.72 -23.04 1.38
C ARG A 245 2.00 -24.27 0.53
N LEU A 246 1.96 -24.18 -0.80
CA LEU A 246 2.19 -25.31 -1.70
C LEU A 246 3.59 -25.90 -1.56
N ILE A 247 4.61 -25.05 -1.43
CA ILE A 247 6.00 -25.52 -1.28
C ILE A 247 6.26 -26.15 0.10
N TYR A 248 5.73 -25.56 1.17
CA TYR A 248 6.04 -26.01 2.53
C TYR A 248 5.12 -27.10 3.07
N ASN A 249 3.95 -27.33 2.46
CA ASN A 249 3.02 -28.42 2.80
C ASN A 249 3.33 -29.74 2.09
N GLN A 250 4.34 -29.82 1.22
CA GLN A 250 4.80 -31.12 0.75
C GLN A 250 5.30 -31.92 1.95
N LYS A 251 4.44 -32.81 2.45
CA LYS A 251 4.80 -33.82 3.43
C LYS A 251 6.01 -34.57 2.85
N PRO A 252 7.04 -34.90 3.65
CA PRO A 252 7.98 -35.91 3.21
C PRO A 252 7.14 -37.13 2.84
N ALA A 253 7.27 -37.60 1.60
CA ALA A 253 6.63 -38.82 1.17
C ALA A 253 6.92 -39.89 2.23
N GLN A 254 5.85 -40.49 2.76
CA GLN A 254 5.92 -41.61 3.70
C GLN A 254 6.64 -42.77 3.03
N THR A 255 7.97 -42.82 3.08
CA THR A 255 8.75 -43.86 2.40
C THR A 255 9.61 -44.70 3.35
N ILE A 256 9.44 -44.65 4.67
CA ILE A 256 10.28 -45.48 5.55
C ILE A 256 9.54 -46.28 6.64
N GLU A 257 8.32 -45.94 7.06
CA GLU A 257 7.72 -46.59 8.25
C GLU A 257 6.62 -47.62 8.00
N GLN A 258 6.46 -48.14 6.78
CA GLN A 258 5.75 -49.43 6.57
C GLN A 258 6.69 -50.59 6.21
N ASN A 259 8.00 -50.33 6.08
CA ASN A 259 9.01 -51.38 5.90
C ASN A 259 9.62 -51.88 7.22
N PHE A 260 9.16 -51.39 8.38
CA PHE A 260 9.59 -51.90 9.69
C PHE A 260 8.67 -53.02 10.22
N GLU A 261 7.38 -53.03 9.85
CA GLU A 261 6.46 -54.13 10.21
C GLU A 261 6.74 -55.45 9.47
N THR A 262 7.54 -55.45 8.40
CA THR A 262 7.97 -56.70 7.74
C THR A 262 9.18 -57.36 8.39
N LYS A 263 9.80 -56.73 9.40
CA LYS A 263 10.94 -57.32 10.12
C LYS A 263 10.56 -58.14 11.35
N ASP A 264 9.32 -58.10 11.79
CA ASP A 264 8.82 -58.92 12.91
C ASP A 264 8.18 -60.25 12.45
N GLY A 265 8.17 -60.52 11.14
CA GLY A 265 7.60 -61.75 10.53
C GLY A 265 8.57 -62.94 10.38
N VAL A 266 9.76 -62.90 10.99
CA VAL A 266 10.72 -64.01 10.93
C VAL A 266 11.28 -64.27 12.33
N MET A 267 10.46 -64.88 13.19
CA MET A 267 10.88 -65.82 14.25
C MET A 267 9.63 -66.37 14.96
N ALA A 268 9.06 -67.44 14.40
CA ALA A 268 8.28 -68.42 15.14
C ALA A 268 8.28 -69.74 14.35
N PHE A 269 9.24 -70.59 14.72
CA PHE A 269 9.12 -72.05 14.58
C PHE A 269 8.09 -72.56 15.59
#